data_AF-A0A7G9YF35-F1
#
_entry.id   AF-A0A7G9YF35-F1
#
_cell.length_a   1.000
_cell.length_b   1.000
_cell.length_c   1.000
_cell.angle_alpha   90.00
_cell.angle_beta   90.00
_cell.angle_gamma   90.00
#
_symmetry.space_group_name_H-M   'P 1'
#
loop_
_entity.id
_entity.type
_entity.pdbx_description
1 polymer ?
#
loop_
_entity_poly.entity_id
_entity_poly.type
_entity_poly.pdbx_seq_one_letter_code
_entity_poly.pdbx_strand_id
1 'polypeptide(L)' 'MPLITFESGKLSEEVKEKLNQKLTKLAAEITGIPESSFWVFIKELPDENITIGGKSLKEIRKELG' A
#
# COMPACT_ATOMS: atom_id res chain seq x y z
N MET A 1 9.84 8.81 15.16
CA MET A 1 10.03 7.88 14.03
C MET A 1 8.67 7.28 13.66
N PRO A 2 7.90 7.93 12.78
CA PRO A 2 6.60 7.43 12.35
C PRO A 2 6.73 6.31 11.30
N LEU A 3 5.81 5.35 11.33
CA LEU A 3 5.72 4.24 10.36
C LEU A 3 4.40 4.33 9.60
N ILE A 4 4.47 4.25 8.28
CA ILE A 4 3.33 4.09 7.37
C ILE A 4 3.43 2.68 6.78
N THR A 5 2.37 1.89 6.91
CA THR A 5 2.27 0.58 6.26
C THR A 5 1.13 0.60 5.25
N PHE A 6 1.42 0.18 4.02
CA PHE A 6 0.45 -0.01 2.96
C PHE A 6 0.36 -1.49 2.62
N GLU A 7 -0.78 -2.12 2.89
CA GLU A 7 -1.02 -3.54 2.61
C GLU A 7 -1.98 -3.68 1.42
N SER A 8 -1.58 -4.44 0.40
CA SER A 8 -2.35 -4.57 -0.84
C SER A 8 -2.08 -5.88 -1.56
N GLY A 9 -2.80 -6.13 -2.67
CA GLY A 9 -2.36 -7.10 -3.68
C GLY A 9 -1.09 -6.63 -4.41
N LYS A 10 -0.66 -7.38 -5.43
CA LYS A 10 0.50 -7.00 -6.25
C LYS A 10 0.31 -5.66 -6.95
N LEU A 11 1.36 -4.84 -6.94
CA LEU A 11 1.47 -3.52 -7.54
C LEU A 11 2.62 -3.49 -8.55
N SER A 12 2.51 -2.60 -9.54
CA SER A 12 3.64 -2.29 -10.41
C SER A 12 4.71 -1.49 -9.66
N GLU A 13 5.95 -1.52 -10.17
CA GLU A 13 7.06 -0.76 -9.60
C GLU A 13 6.76 0.75 -9.57
N GLU A 14 6.19 1.29 -10.65
CA GLU A 14 5.81 2.71 -10.75
C GLU A 14 4.81 3.12 -9.65
N VAL A 15 3.84 2.26 -9.33
CA VAL A 15 2.87 2.54 -8.26
C VAL A 15 3.56 2.53 -6.90
N LYS A 16 4.47 1.58 -6.65
CA LYS A 16 5.22 1.52 -5.40
C LYS A 16 6.09 2.75 -5.18
N GLU A 17 6.77 3.22 -6.22
CA GLU A 17 7.56 4.45 -6.16
C GLU A 17 6.70 5.67 -5.83
N LYS A 18 5.55 5.83 -6.51
CA LYS A 18 4.61 6.92 -6.23
C LYS A 18 4.06 6.86 -4.82
N LEU A 19 3.73 5.68 -4.29
CA LEU A 19 3.27 5.50 -2.91
C LEU A 19 4.35 5.94 -1.93
N ASN A 20 5.58 5.45 -2.08
CA ASN A 20 6.69 5.80 -1.20
C ASN A 20 6.94 7.32 -1.16
N GLN A 21 6.96 7.98 -2.33
CA GLN A 21 7.20 9.42 -2.42
C GLN A 21 6.03 10.24 -1.85
N LYS A 22 4.81 9.96 -2.30
CA LYS A 22 3.65 10.80 -1.96
C LYS A 22 3.19 10.61 -0.52
N LEU A 23 3.23 9.40 0.02
CA LEU A 23 2.86 9.15 1.41
C LEU A 23 3.84 9.83 2.37
N THR A 24 5.15 9.74 2.09
CA THR A 24 6.19 10.40 2.89
C THR A 24 6.00 11.92 2.89
N LYS A 25 5.90 12.51 1.69
CA LYS A 25 5.75 13.97 1.53
C LYS A 25 4.50 14.51 2.23
N LEU A 26 3.35 13.87 2.00
CA LEU A 26 2.08 14.30 2.60
C LEU A 26 2.10 14.19 4.12
N ALA A 27 2.65 13.09 4.66
CA ALA A 27 2.74 12.90 6.10
C ALA A 27 3.68 13.94 6.75
N ALA A 28 4.82 14.23 6.12
CA ALA A 28 5.74 15.26 6.58
C ALA A 28 5.09 16.66 6.54
N GLU A 29 4.39 16.99 5.46
CA GLU A 29 3.66 18.26 5.30
C GLU A 29 2.61 18.48 6.40
N ILE A 30 1.79 17.46 6.68
CA ILE A 30 0.72 17.56 7.68
C ILE A 30 1.27 17.62 9.11
N THR A 31 2.34 16.88 9.40
CA THR A 31 2.83 16.69 10.77
C THR A 31 3.95 17.65 11.16
N GLY A 32 4.63 18.28 10.19
CA GLY A 32 5.84 19.06 10.40
C GLY A 32 7.09 18.23 10.74
N ILE A 33 6.99 16.89 10.71
CA ILE A 33 8.14 15.99 10.93
C ILE A 33 8.96 15.90 9.63
N PRO A 34 10.31 15.92 9.69
CA PRO A 34 11.13 15.76 8.48
C PRO A 34 10.85 14.44 7.76
N GLU A 35 10.82 14.47 6.42
CA GLU A 35 10.60 13.27 5.57
C GLU A 35 11.57 12.12 5.92
N SER A 36 12.83 12.44 6.22
CA SER A 36 13.87 11.49 6.61
C SER A 36 13.58 10.72 7.92
N SER A 37 12.56 11.12 8.68
CA SER A 37 12.14 10.45 9.91
C SER A 37 11.06 9.39 9.70
N PHE A 38 10.49 9.28 8.50
CA PHE A 38 9.40 8.37 8.17
C PHE A 38 9.90 7.07 7.57
N TRP A 39 9.28 5.97 7.97
CA TRP A 39 9.42 4.68 7.31
C TRP A 39 8.13 4.34 6.56
N VAL A 40 8.24 3.90 5.31
CA VAL A 40 7.10 3.45 4.49
C VAL A 40 7.32 2.02 4.06
N PHE A 41 6.44 1.11 4.50
CA PHE A 41 6.49 -0.29 4.14
C PHE A 41 5.31 -0.63 3.24
N ILE A 42 5.61 -1.24 2.09
CA ILE A 42 4.60 -1.80 1.19
C ILE A 42 4.63 -3.32 1.36
N LYS A 43 3.51 -3.89 1.80
CA LYS A 43 3.33 -5.34 1.95
C LYS A 43 2.35 -5.84 0.92
N GLU A 44 2.85 -6.62 -0.03
CA GLU A 44 2.04 -7.24 -1.08
C GLU A 44 1.63 -8.65 -0.64
N LEU A 45 0.33 -8.92 -0.64
CA LEU A 45 -0.25 -10.23 -0.34
C LEU A 45 -0.71 -10.92 -1.64
N PRO A 46 -0.60 -12.25 -1.73
CA PRO A 46 -1.26 -13.01 -2.79
C PRO A 46 -2.76 -12.80 -2.79
N ASP A 47 -3.40 -12.84 -3.96
CA ASP A 47 -4.84 -12.62 -4.10
C ASP A 47 -5.68 -13.64 -3.31
N GLU A 48 -5.17 -14.87 -3.10
CA GLU A 48 -5.80 -15.91 -2.27
C GLU A 48 -5.86 -15.53 -0.79
N ASN A 49 -4.96 -14.66 -0.33
CA ASN A 49 -4.85 -14.26 1.08
C ASN A 49 -5.63 -12.98 1.38
N ILE A 50 -6.28 -12.37 0.39
CA ILE A 50 -7.11 -11.19 0.54
C ILE A 50 -8.56 -11.61 0.36
N THR A 51 -9.41 -11.37 1.36
CA THR A 51 -10.84 -11.71 1.31
C THR A 51 -11.70 -10.46 1.44
N ILE A 52 -12.67 -10.31 0.54
CA ILE A 52 -13.66 -9.21 0.55
C ILE A 52 -15.05 -9.85 0.49
N GLY A 53 -15.90 -9.57 1.48
CA GLY A 53 -17.28 -10.10 1.52
C GLY A 53 -17.36 -11.64 1.55
N GLY A 54 -16.35 -12.32 2.09
CA GLY A 54 -16.29 -13.79 2.14
C GLY A 54 -15.77 -14.47 0.87
N LYS A 55 -15.37 -13.71 -0.16
CA LYS A 55 -14.68 -14.22 -1.35
C LYS A 55 -13.24 -13.75 -1.41
N SER A 56 -12.34 -14.62 -1.83
CA SER A 56 -10.95 -14.26 -2.11
C SER A 56 -10.86 -13.26 -3.27
N LEU A 57 -9.81 -12.44 -3.29
CA LEU A 57 -9.58 -11.48 -4.37
C LEU A 57 -9.36 -12.20 -5.71
N LYS A 58 -8.84 -13.43 -5.67
CA LYS A 58 -8.73 -14.31 -6.85
C LYS A 58 -10.09 -14.66 -7.44
N GLU A 59 -11.05 -15.04 -6.60
CA GLU A 59 -12.43 -15.33 -7.05
C GLU A 59 -13.07 -14.08 -7.63
N ILE A 60 -12.93 -12.94 -6.96
CA ILE A 60 -13.48 -11.66 -7.41
C ILE A 60 -12.92 -11.26 -8.78
N ARG A 61 -11.59 -11.34 -8.98
CA ARG A 61 -10.96 -11.01 -10.27
C ARG A 61 -11.42 -11.92 -11.40
N LYS A 62 -11.71 -13.20 -11.12
CA LYS A 62 -12.25 -14.14 -12.11
C LYS A 62 -13.70 -13.82 -12.49
N GLU A 63 -14.50 -13.29 -11.57
CA GLU A 63 -15.89 -12.87 -11.84
C GLU A 63 -15.97 -11.55 -12.64
N LEU A 64 -14.92 -10.71 -12.57
CA LEU A 64 -14.86 -9.40 -13.23
C LEU A 64 -14.21 -9.43 -14.63
N GLY A 65 -13.58 -10.54 -15.03
CA GLY A 65 -12.92 -10.72 -16.32
C GLY A 65 -13.74 -11.58 -17.28
#